data_AF-A0A2D8S0Y3-F1
#
_entry.id   AF-A0A2D8S0Y3-F1
#
_cell.length_a   1.000
_cell.length_b   1.000
_cell.length_c   1.000
_cell.angle_alpha   90.00
_cell.angle_beta   90.00
_cell.angle_gamma   90.00
#
_symmetry.space_group_name_H-M   'P 1'
#
loop_
_entity.id
_entity.type
_entity.pdbx_description
1 polymer ?
#
loop_
_entity_poly.entity_id
_entity_poly.type
_entity_poly.pdbx_seq_one_letter_code
_entity_poly.pdbx_strand_id
1 'polypeptide(L)'
;MQRMLIGMSQEKLGEALGLTFQQVQKYEKGANRIGASRLYEIGAVLGVPIEYFFEGLENGSLQGGEESGRVGVDLSLLSTAEGIQLNSAFFSISDPKLRRRLLELIRVLGGQDDEPATAEISPKQ
;
A
#
# COMPACT_ATOMS: atom_id res chain seq x y z
N MET A 1 3.14 -4.24 -3.91
CA MET A 1 3.50 -5.12 -2.77
C MET A 1 3.06 -6.58 -2.94
N GLN A 2 2.17 -6.91 -3.88
CA GLN A 2 1.76 -8.29 -4.17
C GLN A 2 2.92 -9.28 -4.32
N ARG A 3 4.00 -8.88 -5.01
CA ARG A 3 5.24 -9.66 -5.13
C ARG A 3 5.77 -10.17 -3.78
N MET A 4 5.82 -9.29 -2.77
CA MET A 4 6.32 -9.65 -1.44
C MET A 4 5.36 -10.60 -0.73
N LEU A 5 4.04 -10.42 -0.90
CA LEU A 5 3.01 -11.30 -0.33
C LEU A 5 3.12 -12.74 -0.83
N ILE A 6 3.52 -12.92 -2.09
CA ILE A 6 3.75 -14.24 -2.69
C ILE A 6 5.21 -14.72 -2.55
N GLY A 7 6.05 -14.02 -1.78
CA GLY A 7 7.45 -14.39 -1.54
C GLY A 7 8.34 -14.34 -2.79
N MET A 8 7.96 -13.59 -3.82
CA MET A 8 8.73 -13.44 -5.06
C MET A 8 9.80 -12.36 -4.89
N SER A 9 11.03 -12.55 -5.39
CA SER A 9 12.09 -11.51 -5.39
C SER A 9 11.95 -10.56 -6.59
N GLN A 10 12.54 -9.37 -6.51
CA GLN A 10 12.56 -8.43 -7.65
C GLN A 10 13.35 -9.00 -8.84
N GLU A 11 14.39 -9.80 -8.59
CA GLU A 11 15.14 -10.51 -9.64
C GLU A 11 14.24 -11.50 -10.36
N LYS A 12 13.49 -12.32 -9.63
CA LYS A 12 12.55 -13.30 -10.20
C LYS A 12 11.43 -12.64 -11.02
N LEU A 13 10.93 -11.50 -10.56
CA LEU A 13 9.97 -10.70 -11.33
C LEU A 13 10.62 -10.11 -12.59
N GLY A 14 11.87 -9.65 -12.48
CA GLY A 14 12.66 -9.16 -13.61
C GLY A 14 12.85 -10.23 -14.68
N GLU A 15 13.29 -11.43 -14.28
CA GLU A 15 13.46 -12.59 -15.17
C GLU A 15 12.16 -12.94 -15.92
N ALA A 16 11.04 -13.01 -15.20
CA ALA A 16 9.73 -13.30 -15.79
C ALA A 16 9.27 -12.24 -16.81
N LEU A 17 9.76 -11.01 -16.70
CA LEU A 17 9.41 -9.89 -17.55
C LEU A 17 10.50 -9.54 -18.59
N GLY A 18 11.63 -10.23 -18.59
CA GLY A 18 12.80 -9.87 -19.40
C GLY A 18 13.40 -8.50 -19.03
N LEU A 19 13.34 -8.12 -17.75
CA LEU A 19 13.81 -6.85 -17.21
C LEU A 19 14.91 -7.06 -16.17
N THR A 20 15.72 -6.04 -15.95
CA THR A 20 16.70 -6.05 -14.87
C THR A 20 16.02 -5.81 -13.51
N PHE A 21 16.62 -6.32 -12.44
CA PHE A 21 16.23 -6.01 -11.05
C PHE A 21 16.07 -4.50 -10.81
N GLN A 22 17.00 -3.70 -11.33
CA GLN A 22 16.96 -2.24 -11.19
C GLN A 22 15.74 -1.62 -11.89
N GLN A 23 15.33 -2.15 -13.03
CA GLN A 23 14.14 -1.67 -13.74
C GLN A 23 12.86 -1.99 -12.97
N VAL A 24 12.77 -3.20 -12.40
CA VAL A 24 11.68 -3.58 -11.50
C VAL A 24 11.65 -2.66 -10.28
N GLN A 25 12.81 -2.35 -9.69
CA GLN A 25 12.91 -1.41 -8.58
C GLN A 25 12.41 0.00 -8.96
N LYS A 26 12.71 0.49 -10.16
CA LYS A 26 12.21 1.78 -10.66
C LYS A 26 10.69 1.78 -10.86
N TYR A 27 10.11 0.65 -11.26
CA TYR A 27 8.66 0.48 -11.32
C TYR A 27 8.03 0.46 -9.93
N GLU A 28 8.57 -0.31 -8.98
CA GLU A 28 8.05 -0.36 -7.62
C GLU A 28 8.14 0.99 -6.88
N LYS A 29 9.15 1.81 -7.21
CA LYS A 29 9.30 3.17 -6.65
C LYS A 29 8.53 4.25 -7.43
N GLY A 30 7.85 3.91 -8.52
CA GLY A 30 7.14 4.88 -9.37
C GLY A 30 8.04 5.85 -10.14
N ALA A 31 9.36 5.64 -10.14
CA ALA A 31 10.32 6.49 -10.84
C ALA A 31 10.20 6.35 -12.37
N ASN A 32 9.76 5.19 -12.85
CA ASN A 32 9.47 4.94 -14.25
C ASN A 32 7.98 4.67 -14.46
N ARG A 33 7.41 5.29 -15.51
CA ARG A 33 6.05 4.97 -15.97
C ARG A 33 6.00 3.56 -16.55
N ILE A 34 4.86 2.91 -16.35
CA ILE A 34 4.57 1.57 -16.86
C ILE A 34 3.47 1.70 -17.91
N GLY A 35 3.71 1.20 -19.13
CA GLY A 35 2.68 1.14 -20.16
C GLY A 35 1.64 0.06 -19.85
N ALA A 36 0.41 0.19 -20.36
CA ALA A 36 -0.69 -0.72 -20.07
C ALA A 36 -0.36 -2.20 -20.38
N SER A 37 0.32 -2.48 -21.51
CA SER A 37 0.77 -3.85 -21.85
C SER A 37 1.69 -4.43 -20.78
N ARG A 38 2.62 -3.62 -20.27
CA ARG A 38 3.57 -4.06 -19.24
C ARG A 38 2.87 -4.26 -17.90
N LEU A 39 1.92 -3.40 -17.56
CA LEU A 39 1.10 -3.55 -16.35
C LEU A 39 0.28 -4.84 -16.38
N TYR A 40 -0.25 -5.19 -17.56
CA TYR A 40 -0.96 -6.46 -17.77
C TYR A 40 -0.04 -7.67 -17.56
N GLU A 41 1.17 -7.67 -18.14
CA GLU A 41 2.17 -8.73 -17.93
C GLU A 41 2.55 -8.87 -16.45
N ILE A 42 2.75 -7.74 -15.75
CA ILE A 42 3.04 -7.73 -14.30
C ILE A 42 1.88 -8.38 -13.53
N GLY A 43 0.63 -8.05 -13.84
CA GLY A 43 -0.54 -8.69 -13.22
C GLY A 43 -0.55 -10.19 -13.43
N ALA A 44 -0.28 -10.65 -14.66
CA ALA A 44 -0.22 -12.07 -15.00
C ALA A 44 0.88 -12.81 -14.20
N VAL A 45 2.08 -12.24 -14.07
CA VAL A 45 3.18 -12.83 -13.29
C VAL A 45 2.86 -12.87 -11.79
N LEU A 46 2.18 -11.84 -11.28
CA LEU A 46 1.80 -11.73 -9.87
C LEU A 46 0.51 -12.48 -9.51
N GLY A 47 -0.17 -13.06 -10.50
CA GLY A 47 -1.44 -13.78 -10.31
C GLY A 47 -2.60 -12.90 -9.89
N VAL A 48 -2.61 -11.62 -10.29
CA VAL A 48 -3.67 -10.66 -9.96
C VAL A 48 -4.27 -10.06 -11.23
N PRO A 49 -5.58 -9.74 -11.21
CA PRO A 49 -6.24 -9.02 -12.31
C PRO A 49 -5.66 -7.60 -12.45
N ILE A 50 -5.74 -6.99 -13.63
CA ILE A 50 -5.12 -5.68 -13.88
C ILE A 50 -5.75 -4.57 -13.04
N GLU A 51 -7.02 -4.74 -12.67
CA GLU A 51 -7.82 -3.89 -11.78
C GLU A 51 -7.19 -3.73 -10.40
N TYR A 52 -6.45 -4.76 -9.92
CA TYR A 52 -5.75 -4.73 -8.63
C TYR A 52 -4.83 -3.51 -8.49
N PHE A 53 -4.18 -3.07 -9.57
CA PHE A 53 -3.27 -1.92 -9.53
C PHE A 53 -3.99 -0.57 -9.41
N PHE A 54 -5.31 -0.56 -9.59
CA PHE A 54 -6.15 0.63 -9.53
C PHE A 54 -7.09 0.66 -8.32
N GLU A 55 -7.10 -0.40 -7.50
CA GLU A 55 -7.86 -0.44 -6.25
C GLU A 55 -7.48 0.75 -5.34
N GLY A 56 -8.47 1.48 -4.83
CA GLY A 56 -8.27 2.67 -4.00
C GLY A 56 -7.95 3.96 -4.77
N LEU A 57 -7.87 3.91 -6.12
CA LEU A 57 -7.83 5.11 -6.96
C LEU A 57 -9.24 5.65 -7.29
N GLU A 58 -10.30 4.94 -6.87
CA GLU A 58 -11.71 5.25 -7.15
C GLU A 58 -12.16 6.64 -6.65
N ASN A 59 -11.43 7.25 -5.71
CA ASN A 59 -11.67 8.59 -5.17
C ASN A 59 -10.64 9.65 -5.62
N GLY A 60 -9.67 9.29 -6.46
CA GLY A 60 -8.59 10.17 -6.86
C GLY A 60 -8.79 10.65 -8.29
N SER A 61 -9.17 11.92 -8.46
CA SER A 61 -9.02 12.64 -9.72
C SER A 61 -7.64 12.35 -10.33
N LEU A 62 -7.61 12.01 -11.62
CA LEU A 62 -6.40 11.81 -12.43
C LEU A 62 -5.64 13.15 -12.57
N GLN A 63 -5.14 13.70 -11.47
CA GLN A 63 -4.17 14.80 -11.51
C GLN A 63 -2.81 14.17 -11.75
N GLY A 64 -2.42 14.19 -13.03
CA GLY A 64 -1.06 13.93 -13.42
C GLY A 64 -0.18 15.05 -12.88
N GLY A 65 0.80 14.68 -12.05
CA GLY A 65 1.81 15.59 -11.55
C GLY A 65 1.37 16.41 -10.35
N GLU A 66 2.32 16.58 -9.45
CA GLU A 66 2.29 17.43 -8.25
C GLU A 66 1.77 16.74 -6.99
N GLU A 67 2.75 16.47 -6.12
CA GLU A 67 2.59 16.05 -4.74
C GLU A 67 1.66 17.01 -4.02
N SER A 68 0.47 16.54 -3.65
CA SER A 68 -0.34 17.20 -2.65
C SER A 68 -1.20 16.20 -1.89
N GLY A 69 -0.86 16.05 -0.61
CA GLY A 69 -1.86 15.83 0.43
C GLY A 69 -2.27 14.40 0.75
N ARG A 70 -1.47 13.38 0.43
CA ARG A 70 -1.67 12.06 1.07
C ARG A 70 -0.79 11.99 2.30
N VAL A 71 -1.38 11.68 3.45
CA VAL A 71 -0.67 11.16 4.63
C VAL A 71 0.48 10.30 4.10
N GLY A 72 1.71 10.78 4.29
CA GLY A 72 2.89 10.12 3.76
C GLY A 72 3.05 8.79 4.45
N VAL A 73 2.33 7.77 3.98
CA VAL A 73 2.64 6.40 4.33
C VAL A 73 4.01 6.18 3.74
N ASP A 74 5.03 6.21 4.58
CA ASP A 74 6.38 5.92 4.17
C ASP A 74 6.41 4.45 3.70
N LEU A 75 6.21 4.27 2.39
CA LEU A 75 6.21 2.97 1.74
C LEU A 75 7.58 2.26 1.88
N SER A 76 8.63 2.99 2.28
CA SER A 76 9.92 2.39 2.63
C SER A 76 9.80 1.50 3.87
N LEU A 77 8.99 1.88 4.87
CA LEU A 77 8.74 1.07 6.07
C LEU A 77 8.01 -0.23 5.75
N LEU A 78 7.10 -0.23 4.78
CA LEU A 78 6.43 -1.46 4.35
C LEU A 78 7.41 -2.45 3.68
N SER A 79 8.53 -1.94 3.17
CA SER A 79 9.56 -2.73 2.50
C SER A 79 10.67 -3.21 3.44
N THR A 80 10.65 -2.79 4.73
CA THR A 80 11.61 -3.30 5.72
C THR A 80 11.25 -4.72 6.15
N ALA A 81 12.22 -5.41 6.77
CA ALA A 81 11.98 -6.75 7.32
C ALA A 81 10.86 -6.74 8.38
N GLU A 82 10.78 -5.67 9.17
CA GLU A 82 9.73 -5.46 10.17
C GLU A 82 8.37 -5.22 9.51
N GLY A 83 8.31 -4.38 8.46
CA GLY A 83 7.06 -4.11 7.73
C GLY A 83 6.48 -5.36 7.07
N ILE A 84 7.34 -6.18 6.45
CA ILE A 84 6.92 -7.44 5.81
C ILE A 84 6.41 -8.44 6.85
N GLN A 85 7.10 -8.57 7.99
CA GLN A 85 6.68 -9.48 9.08
C GLN A 85 5.35 -9.04 9.69
N LEU A 86 5.19 -7.74 9.97
CA LEU A 86 3.94 -7.18 10.50
C LEU A 86 2.77 -7.48 9.56
N ASN A 87 2.95 -7.24 8.26
CA ASN A 87 1.90 -7.46 7.26
C ASN A 87 1.54 -8.96 7.14
N SER A 88 2.53 -9.84 7.12
CA SER A 88 2.32 -11.29 7.04
C SER A 88 1.60 -11.83 8.30
N ALA A 89 1.98 -11.33 9.48
CA ALA A 89 1.32 -11.68 10.74
C ALA A 89 -0.12 -11.15 10.77
N PHE A 90 -0.36 -9.94 10.29
CA PHE A 90 -1.70 -9.34 10.24
C PHE A 90 -2.65 -10.14 9.34
N PHE A 91 -2.19 -10.59 8.16
CA PHE A 91 -3.00 -11.41 7.26
C PHE A 91 -3.31 -12.81 7.82
N SER A 92 -2.43 -13.35 8.65
CA SER A 92 -2.61 -14.65 9.30
C SER A 92 -3.75 -14.66 10.33
N ILE A 93 -4.19 -13.49 10.81
CA ILE A 93 -5.32 -13.37 11.73
C ILE A 93 -6.62 -13.61 10.96
N SER A 94 -7.31 -14.72 11.16
CA SER A 94 -8.57 -15.00 10.43
C SER A 94 -9.76 -14.17 10.94
N ASP A 95 -9.77 -13.78 12.22
CA ASP A 95 -10.89 -13.03 12.82
C ASP A 95 -10.81 -11.53 12.48
N PRO A 96 -11.78 -10.97 11.71
CA PRO A 96 -11.80 -9.55 11.38
C PRO A 96 -11.99 -8.63 12.60
N LYS A 97 -12.62 -9.11 13.69
CA LYS A 97 -12.74 -8.33 14.93
C LYS A 97 -11.38 -8.16 15.60
N LEU A 98 -10.56 -9.21 15.59
CA LEU A 98 -9.21 -9.17 16.16
C LEU A 98 -8.29 -8.26 15.34
N ARG A 99 -8.38 -8.29 14.01
CA ARG A 99 -7.69 -7.33 13.14
C ARG A 99 -8.03 -5.88 13.47
N ARG A 100 -9.32 -5.57 13.69
CA ARG A 100 -9.76 -4.21 14.09
C ARG A 100 -9.18 -3.78 15.43
N ARG A 101 -9.23 -4.63 16.45
CA ARG A 101 -8.65 -4.33 17.78
C ARG A 101 -7.13 -4.11 17.71
N LEU A 102 -6.43 -4.87 16.88
CA LEU A 102 -5.00 -4.69 16.68
C LEU A 102 -4.70 -3.35 15.99
N LEU A 103 -5.50 -2.94 15.00
CA LEU A 103 -5.38 -1.63 14.38
C LEU A 103 -5.64 -0.49 15.37
N GLU A 104 -6.65 -0.62 16.22
CA GLU A 104 -6.91 0.36 17.30
C GLU A 104 -5.71 0.49 18.24
N LEU A 105 -5.12 -0.63 18.67
CA LEU A 105 -3.92 -0.61 19.51
C LEU A 105 -2.74 0.08 18.82
N ILE A 106 -2.50 -0.21 17.54
CA ILE A 106 -1.41 0.41 16.77
C ILE A 106 -1.63 1.93 16.65
N ARG A 107 -2.89 2.39 16.50
CA ARG A 107 -3.21 3.83 16.46
C ARG A 107 -2.93 4.53 17.78
N VAL A 108 -3.35 3.91 18.89
CA VAL A 108 -3.06 4.43 20.24
C VAL A 108 -1.56 4.54 20.48
N LEU A 109 -0.79 3.51 20.10
CA LEU A 109 0.67 3.53 20.23
C LEU A 109 1.33 4.55 19.30
N GLY A 110 0.72 4.85 18.15
CA GLY A 110 1.19 5.87 17.21
C GLY A 110 0.89 7.31 17.61
N GLY A 111 0.26 7.54 18.76
CA GLY A 111 -0.12 8.89 19.21
C GLY A 111 -1.21 9.52 18.35
N GLN A 112 -1.96 8.72 17.58
CA GLN A 112 -3.18 9.17 16.92
C GLN A 112 -4.31 9.09 17.94
N ASP A 113 -4.32 10.02 18.89
CA ASP A 113 -5.50 10.26 19.71
C ASP A 113 -6.61 10.78 18.78
N ASP A 114 -7.67 9.99 18.63
CA ASP A 114 -8.98 10.51 18.21
C ASP A 114 -9.37 11.53 19.28
N GLU A 115 -9.02 12.81 19.08
CA GLU A 115 -9.61 13.90 19.84
C GLU A 115 -11.09 13.94 19.43
N PRO A 116 -12.04 13.54 20.31
CA PRO A 116 -13.44 13.68 19.97
C PRO A 116 -13.70 15.18 19.83
N ALA A 117 -14.13 15.60 18.64
CA ALA A 117 -14.60 16.95 18.39
C ALA A 117 -15.57 17.34 19.51
N THR A 118 -15.09 18.15 20.44
CA THR A 118 -15.91 18.69 21.51
C THR A 118 -16.80 19.68 20.81
N ALA A 119 -18.02 19.26 20.50
CA ALA A 119 -19.07 20.14 20.02
C ALA A 119 -19.27 21.20 21.10
N GLU A 120 -18.69 22.37 20.90
CA GLU A 120 -19.02 23.58 21.64
C GLU A 120 -20.51 23.84 21.43
N ILE A 121 -21.32 23.38 22.39
CA ILE A 121 -22.69 23.83 22.55
C ILE A 121 -22.58 25.28 23.04
N SER A 122 -22.56 26.24 22.10
CA SER A 122 -22.83 27.63 22.42
C SER A 122 -24.32 27.76 22.80
N PRO A 123 -24.66 28.21 24.02
CA PRO A 123 -26.03 28.57 24.34
C PRO A 123 -26.34 29.89 23.63
N LYS A 124 -27.39 29.90 22.81
CA LYS A 124 -28.04 31.14 22.38
C LYS A 124 -28.41 31.96 23.61
N GLN A 125 -27.87 33.18 23.72
CA GLN A 125 -28.61 34.42 24.01
C GLN A 125 -27.85 35.61 23.44
#